data_AF-A0A0M8VQQ0-F1
#
_entry.id   AF-A0A0M8VQQ0-F1
#
_cell.length_a   1.000
_cell.length_b   1.000
_cell.length_c   1.000
_cell.angle_alpha   90.00
_cell.angle_beta   90.00
_cell.angle_gamma   90.00
#
_symmetry.space_group_name_H-M   'P 1'
#
loop_
_entity.id
_entity.type
_entity.pdbx_description
1 polymer ?
#
loop_
_entity_poly.entity_id
_entity_poly.type
_entity_poly.pdbx_seq_one_letter_code
_entity_poly.pdbx_strand_id
1 'polypeptide(L)'
;MDHKADAAATHETTSSKPTVLDVDKAREKAKAVSSQIYDLINIPSAKVTEPGPSISTCDQDPEHLYQTVHPWSVYDVSEDELKAGFQRLRDGLPGKGWKIVQYGPNKSRDKTLELTADSKTEPFSVNAELWVSSPTVGHEKEPKILINIVSGCWRAPKGTDLNTQY
;
A
#
# COMPACT_ATOMS: atom_id res chain seq x y z
N MET A 1 16.73 21.39 -43.20
CA MET A 1 16.09 20.31 -43.97
C MET A 1 17.15 19.23 -44.08
N ASP A 2 17.18 18.12 -43.35
CA ASP A 2 16.16 17.46 -42.53
C ASP A 2 16.83 16.59 -41.46
N HIS A 3 16.17 16.47 -40.32
CA HIS A 3 16.47 15.55 -39.23
C HIS A 3 16.23 14.10 -39.66
N LYS A 4 17.05 13.16 -39.16
CA LYS A 4 16.48 11.94 -38.56
C LYS A 4 17.45 11.33 -37.53
N ALA A 5 17.12 11.59 -36.26
CA ALA A 5 17.75 11.01 -35.10
C ALA A 5 17.25 9.58 -34.84
N ASP A 6 18.11 8.84 -34.17
CA ASP A 6 18.02 7.44 -33.74
C ASP A 6 16.67 7.00 -33.17
N ALA A 7 16.36 5.74 -33.50
CA ALA A 7 15.23 4.99 -32.97
C ALA A 7 15.43 4.74 -31.47
N ALA A 8 14.58 5.36 -30.65
CA ALA A 8 14.43 5.02 -29.24
C ALA A 8 13.73 3.65 -29.12
N ALA A 9 14.39 2.73 -28.43
CA ALA A 9 13.84 1.44 -28.02
C ALA A 9 12.60 1.65 -27.13
N THR A 10 11.45 1.16 -27.59
CA THR A 10 10.23 1.05 -26.81
C THR A 10 10.37 -0.09 -25.82
N HIS A 11 10.35 0.23 -24.52
CA HIS A 11 10.08 -0.76 -23.48
C HIS A 11 8.62 -1.21 -23.61
N GLU A 12 8.42 -2.43 -24.11
CA GLU A 12 7.12 -3.11 -24.05
C GLU A 12 6.83 -3.49 -22.59
N THR A 13 6.10 -2.64 -21.88
CA THR A 13 5.42 -3.05 -20.65
C THR A 13 4.31 -4.01 -21.06
N THR A 14 4.40 -5.27 -20.65
CA THR A 14 3.39 -6.30 -20.89
C THR A 14 2.02 -5.83 -20.38
N SER A 15 1.19 -5.30 -21.29
CA SER A 15 -0.15 -4.82 -21.01
C SER A 15 -1.11 -6.01 -20.89
N SER A 16 -1.17 -6.62 -19.70
CA SER A 16 -2.25 -7.54 -19.36
C SER A 16 -3.52 -6.72 -19.10
N LYS A 17 -4.62 -7.03 -19.78
CA LYS A 17 -5.91 -6.35 -19.57
C LYS A 17 -6.32 -6.39 -18.08
N PRO A 18 -6.81 -5.28 -17.50
CA PRO A 18 -7.31 -5.25 -16.12
C PRO A 18 -8.39 -6.31 -15.90
N THR A 19 -8.31 -7.01 -14.77
CA THR A 19 -9.30 -8.03 -14.40
C THR A 19 -10.60 -7.37 -14.00
N VAL A 20 -11.73 -7.88 -14.49
CA VAL A 20 -13.06 -7.41 -14.07
C VAL A 20 -13.34 -7.90 -12.65
N LEU A 21 -13.62 -6.98 -11.73
CA LEU A 21 -13.89 -7.29 -10.33
C LEU A 21 -14.97 -6.34 -9.79
N ASP A 22 -15.94 -6.91 -9.10
CA ASP A 22 -16.96 -6.17 -8.38
C ASP A 22 -16.36 -5.38 -7.21
N VAL A 23 -16.88 -4.18 -6.95
CA VAL A 23 -16.29 -3.22 -5.99
C VAL A 23 -16.28 -3.79 -4.57
N ASP A 24 -17.36 -4.45 -4.14
CA ASP A 24 -17.43 -5.01 -2.79
C ASP A 24 -16.49 -6.20 -2.65
N LYS A 25 -16.38 -7.03 -3.69
CA LYS A 25 -15.36 -8.10 -3.72
C LYS A 25 -13.93 -7.56 -3.68
N ALA A 26 -13.67 -6.41 -4.31
CA ALA A 26 -12.37 -5.76 -4.23
C ALA A 26 -12.08 -5.27 -2.80
N ARG A 27 -13.07 -4.62 -2.14
CA ARG A 27 -12.97 -4.23 -0.73
C ARG A 27 -12.72 -5.42 0.19
N GLU A 28 -13.41 -6.54 -0.03
CA GLU A 28 -13.19 -7.78 0.74
C GLU A 28 -11.76 -8.30 0.59
N LYS A 29 -11.23 -8.32 -0.64
CA LYS A 29 -9.82 -8.70 -0.90
C LYS A 29 -8.84 -7.77 -0.18
N ALA A 30 -9.05 -6.46 -0.29
CA ALA A 30 -8.22 -5.46 0.39
C ALA A 30 -8.27 -5.64 1.92
N LYS A 31 -9.44 -5.92 2.49
CA LYS A 31 -9.61 -6.20 3.92
C LYS A 31 -8.88 -7.47 4.34
N ALA A 32 -8.92 -8.53 3.53
CA ALA A 32 -8.21 -9.78 3.81
C ALA A 32 -6.68 -9.59 3.79
N VAL A 33 -6.17 -8.87 2.78
CA VAL A 33 -4.75 -8.49 2.71
C VAL A 33 -4.37 -7.63 3.91
N SER A 34 -5.18 -6.63 4.24
CA SER A 34 -4.97 -5.74 5.39
C SER A 34 -4.90 -6.48 6.72
N SER A 35 -5.80 -7.45 6.93
CA SER A 35 -5.79 -8.30 8.12
C SER A 35 -4.50 -9.13 8.21
N GLN A 36 -4.02 -9.68 7.09
CA GLN A 36 -2.73 -10.40 7.07
C GLN A 36 -1.56 -9.49 7.47
N ILE A 37 -1.53 -8.24 7.00
CA ILE A 37 -0.49 -7.26 7.37
C ILE A 37 -0.58 -6.92 8.86
N TYR A 38 -1.79 -6.70 9.38
CA TYR A 38 -2.03 -6.47 10.80
C TYR A 38 -1.53 -7.62 11.68
N ASP A 39 -1.84 -8.86 11.30
CA ASP A 39 -1.40 -10.07 12.01
C ASP A 39 0.13 -10.22 12.02
N LEU A 40 0.84 -9.72 11.00
CA LEU A 40 2.30 -9.71 10.97
C LEU A 40 2.92 -8.68 11.92
N ILE A 41 2.29 -7.51 12.08
CA ILE A 41 2.73 -6.48 13.05
C ILE A 41 2.57 -7.00 14.47
N ASN A 42 1.47 -7.71 14.76
CA ASN A 42 1.24 -8.48 15.98
C ASN A 42 1.44 -7.69 17.29
N ILE A 43 0.76 -6.55 17.45
CA ILE A 43 0.74 -5.78 18.70
C ILE A 43 -0.68 -5.79 19.28
N PRO A 44 -1.07 -6.80 20.09
CA PRO A 44 -2.44 -6.95 20.58
C PRO A 44 -2.92 -5.81 21.50
N SER A 45 -1.98 -5.09 22.13
CA SER A 45 -2.24 -3.96 23.02
C SER A 45 -2.49 -2.64 22.30
N ALA A 46 -2.20 -2.56 20.99
CA ALA A 46 -2.29 -1.32 20.25
C ALA A 46 -3.70 -0.99 19.78
N LYS A 47 -3.96 0.31 19.63
CA LYS A 47 -5.14 0.81 18.93
C LYS A 47 -4.91 0.76 17.42
N VAL A 48 -6.01 0.58 16.70
CA VAL A 48 -6.04 0.55 15.24
C VAL A 48 -7.10 1.52 14.74
N THR A 49 -6.79 2.30 13.71
CA THR A 49 -7.81 3.14 13.07
C THR A 49 -8.82 2.28 12.31
N GLU A 50 -10.10 2.58 12.44
CA GLU A 50 -11.19 1.69 11.99
C GLU A 50 -11.79 1.91 10.58
N PRO A 51 -11.42 2.90 9.73
CA PRO A 51 -12.03 2.96 8.41
C PRO A 51 -11.63 1.73 7.58
N GLY A 52 -12.62 1.14 6.89
CA GLY A 52 -12.40 0.03 5.98
C GLY A 52 -11.76 0.48 4.66
N PRO A 53 -11.42 -0.47 3.76
CA PRO A 53 -10.95 -0.15 2.43
C PRO A 53 -11.97 0.69 1.65
N SER A 54 -11.52 1.78 1.06
CA SER A 54 -12.28 2.57 0.08
C SER A 54 -11.74 2.31 -1.33
N ILE A 55 -12.30 3.01 -2.33
CA ILE A 55 -11.78 2.99 -3.69
C ILE A 55 -11.29 4.35 -4.15
N SER A 56 -10.41 4.33 -5.15
CA SER A 56 -10.03 5.48 -5.95
C SER A 56 -10.08 5.09 -7.43
N THR A 57 -10.39 6.04 -8.32
CA THR A 57 -10.36 5.80 -9.77
C THR A 57 -8.92 5.74 -10.26
N CYS A 58 -8.73 5.01 -11.37
CA CYS A 58 -7.43 4.91 -12.03
C CYS A 58 -7.36 5.87 -13.22
N ASP A 59 -6.32 6.71 -13.27
CA ASP A 59 -6.15 7.78 -14.28
C ASP A 59 -6.23 7.29 -15.73
N GLN A 60 -5.91 6.02 -15.99
CA GLN A 60 -5.93 5.44 -17.33
C GLN A 60 -7.34 5.34 -17.94
N ASP A 61 -8.36 5.12 -17.12
CA ASP A 61 -9.77 5.03 -17.53
C ASP A 61 -10.65 5.24 -16.27
N PRO A 62 -10.79 6.49 -15.77
CA PRO A 62 -11.41 6.77 -14.49
C PRO A 62 -12.90 6.37 -14.41
N GLU A 63 -13.55 6.22 -15.56
CA GLU A 63 -14.97 5.81 -15.65
C GLU A 63 -15.16 4.31 -15.41
N HIS A 64 -14.16 3.48 -15.72
CA HIS A 64 -14.32 2.02 -15.67
C HIS A 64 -13.22 1.31 -14.86
N LEU A 65 -12.13 1.97 -14.50
CA LEU A 65 -11.03 1.42 -13.74
C LEU A 65 -10.93 2.07 -12.36
N TYR A 66 -10.74 1.22 -11.36
CA TYR A 66 -10.60 1.64 -9.97
C TYR A 66 -9.57 0.76 -9.26
N GLN A 67 -9.07 1.25 -8.14
CA GLN A 67 -8.20 0.53 -7.22
C GLN A 67 -8.76 0.65 -5.80
N THR A 68 -8.49 -0.35 -4.97
CA THR A 68 -8.77 -0.24 -3.54
C THR A 68 -7.63 0.47 -2.84
N VAL A 69 -7.96 1.34 -1.90
CA VAL A 69 -7.01 1.99 -1.01
C VAL A 69 -7.44 1.74 0.43
N HIS A 70 -6.49 1.37 1.30
CA HIS A 70 -6.78 1.13 2.70
C HIS A 70 -5.67 1.67 3.60
N PRO A 71 -5.68 2.99 3.88
CA PRO A 71 -4.80 3.57 4.88
C PRO A 71 -5.33 3.31 6.29
N TRP A 72 -4.45 2.86 7.18
CA TRP A 72 -4.75 2.69 8.61
C TRP A 72 -3.46 2.76 9.44
N SER A 73 -3.58 2.89 10.76
CA SER A 73 -2.42 2.98 11.65
C SER A 73 -2.56 2.10 12.89
N VAL A 74 -1.41 1.62 13.39
CA VAL A 74 -1.25 1.03 14.72
C VAL A 74 -0.61 2.07 15.65
N TYR A 75 -1.21 2.34 16.80
CA TYR A 75 -0.77 3.41 17.70
C TYR A 75 -1.16 3.17 19.17
N ASP A 76 -0.87 4.13 20.05
CA ASP A 76 -1.18 4.10 21.49
C ASP A 76 -0.42 2.99 22.26
N VAL A 77 0.83 2.75 21.84
CA VAL A 77 1.78 1.83 22.45
C VAL A 77 3.18 2.47 22.46
N SER A 78 4.13 1.83 23.14
CA SER A 78 5.50 2.34 23.21
C SER A 78 6.18 2.37 21.82
N GLU A 79 7.11 3.31 21.61
CA GLU A 79 7.92 3.32 20.38
C GLU A 79 8.70 2.03 20.16
N ASP A 80 9.11 1.36 21.24
CA ASP A 80 9.84 0.10 21.17
C ASP A 80 8.94 -1.04 20.70
N GLU A 81 7.67 -1.07 21.12
CA GLU A 81 6.67 -2.00 20.58
C GLU A 81 6.39 -1.72 19.10
N LEU A 82 6.30 -0.45 18.69
CA LEU A 82 6.14 -0.09 17.27
C LEU A 82 7.35 -0.52 16.43
N LYS A 83 8.57 -0.28 16.91
CA LYS A 83 9.81 -0.74 16.25
C LYS A 83 9.82 -2.27 16.12
N ALA A 84 9.45 -2.99 17.18
CA ALA A 84 9.37 -4.44 17.17
C ALA A 84 8.28 -4.97 16.22
N GLY A 85 7.12 -4.32 16.17
CA GLY A 85 6.05 -4.63 15.21
C GLY A 85 6.46 -4.41 13.76
N PHE A 86 7.12 -3.29 13.47
CA PHE A 86 7.64 -2.98 12.14
C PHE A 86 8.72 -3.98 11.69
N GLN A 87 9.60 -4.38 12.60
CA GLN A 87 10.60 -5.42 12.35
C GLN A 87 9.94 -6.78 12.04
N ARG A 88 8.92 -7.19 12.82
CA ARG A 88 8.16 -8.42 12.57
C ARG A 88 7.46 -8.39 11.20
N LEU A 89 6.89 -7.26 10.82
CA LEU A 89 6.31 -7.06 9.50
C LEU A 89 7.35 -7.31 8.41
N ARG A 90 8.51 -6.63 8.49
CA ARG A 90 9.60 -6.78 7.51
C ARG A 90 10.05 -8.24 7.38
N ASP A 91 10.29 -8.91 8.48
CA ASP A 91 10.85 -10.26 8.47
C ASP A 91 9.80 -11.32 8.06
N GLY A 92 8.52 -11.07 8.36
CA GLY A 92 7.41 -11.99 8.07
C GLY A 92 6.86 -11.90 6.64
N LEU A 93 6.91 -10.72 6.01
CA LEU A 93 6.37 -10.47 4.66
C LEU A 93 6.89 -11.47 3.60
N PRO A 94 8.21 -11.73 3.47
CA PRO A 94 8.71 -12.69 2.48
C PRO A 94 8.12 -14.10 2.63
N GLY A 95 7.93 -14.56 3.88
CA GLY A 95 7.33 -15.85 4.18
C GLY A 95 5.83 -15.94 3.83
N LYS A 96 5.16 -14.80 3.63
CA LYS A 96 3.77 -14.69 3.20
C LYS A 96 3.59 -14.41 1.70
N GLY A 97 4.66 -14.54 0.91
CA GLY A 97 4.58 -14.36 -0.54
C GLY A 97 4.71 -12.90 -0.99
N TRP A 98 5.22 -12.02 -0.14
CA TRP A 98 5.53 -10.65 -0.52
C TRP A 98 7.00 -10.51 -0.93
N LYS A 99 7.30 -9.51 -1.76
CA LYS A 99 8.65 -9.12 -2.13
C LYS A 99 8.88 -7.70 -1.63
N ILE A 100 9.84 -7.54 -0.72
CA ILE A 100 10.29 -6.19 -0.32
C ILE A 100 11.03 -5.58 -1.52
N VAL A 101 10.52 -4.46 -2.00
CA VAL A 101 11.09 -3.70 -3.13
C VAL A 101 11.81 -2.44 -2.66
N GLN A 102 11.48 -1.95 -1.47
CA GLN A 102 12.15 -0.81 -0.86
C GLN A 102 12.17 -0.94 0.66
N TYR A 103 13.29 -0.57 1.28
CA TYR A 103 13.41 -0.49 2.73
C TYR A 103 14.48 0.54 3.09
N GLY A 104 14.13 1.48 3.96
CA GLY A 104 15.07 2.50 4.46
C GLY A 104 14.40 3.85 4.71
N PRO A 105 15.19 4.88 5.07
CA PRO A 105 14.66 6.22 5.25
C PRO A 105 14.08 6.76 3.93
N ASN A 106 12.88 7.33 4.00
CA ASN A 106 12.22 7.92 2.86
C ASN A 106 12.80 9.29 2.48
N LYS A 107 12.33 9.85 1.36
CA LYS A 107 12.81 11.13 0.83
C LYS A 107 12.15 12.35 1.49
N SER A 108 11.30 12.15 2.50
CA SER A 108 10.71 13.25 3.24
C SER A 108 11.79 13.99 4.05
N ARG A 109 11.49 15.21 4.48
CA ARG A 109 12.38 15.99 5.37
C ARG A 109 12.75 15.20 6.63
N ASP A 110 11.78 14.43 7.13
CA ASP A 110 11.83 13.74 8.41
C ASP A 110 12.60 12.41 8.30
N LYS A 111 12.84 11.92 7.06
CA LYS A 111 13.54 10.67 6.75
C LYS A 111 12.94 9.46 7.47
N THR A 112 11.62 9.42 7.53
CA THR A 112 10.84 8.34 8.14
C THR A 112 11.26 6.99 7.58
N LEU A 113 11.46 6.00 8.44
CA LEU A 113 11.78 4.65 8.00
C LEU A 113 10.56 4.06 7.29
N GLU A 114 10.72 3.71 6.01
CA GLU A 114 9.68 3.12 5.18
C GLU A 114 10.05 1.73 4.68
N LEU A 115 9.02 0.96 4.37
CA LEU A 115 9.07 -0.38 3.81
C LEU A 115 7.99 -0.49 2.73
N THR A 116 8.38 -0.80 1.51
CA THR A 116 7.46 -1.10 0.41
C THR A 116 7.62 -2.54 0.00
N ALA A 117 6.51 -3.26 -0.10
CA ALA A 117 6.48 -4.63 -0.58
C ALA A 117 5.32 -4.87 -1.54
N ASP A 118 5.60 -5.67 -2.57
CA ASP A 118 4.62 -6.09 -3.57
C ASP A 118 4.24 -7.56 -3.35
N SER A 119 2.96 -7.88 -3.46
CA SER A 119 2.49 -9.26 -3.42
C SER A 119 2.92 -10.00 -4.68
N LYS A 120 3.37 -11.25 -4.53
CA LYS A 120 3.73 -12.11 -5.67
C LYS A 120 2.53 -12.82 -6.29
N THR A 121 1.38 -12.81 -5.62
CA THR A 121 0.20 -13.62 -6.00
C THR A 121 -0.98 -12.78 -6.45
N GLU A 122 -1.12 -11.57 -5.93
CA GLU A 122 -2.21 -10.66 -6.25
C GLU A 122 -1.65 -9.27 -6.52
N PRO A 123 -2.33 -8.42 -7.30
CA PRO A 123 -1.86 -7.08 -7.60
C PRO A 123 -2.13 -6.16 -6.40
N PHE A 124 -1.37 -6.34 -5.32
CA PHE A 124 -1.38 -5.49 -4.14
C PHE A 124 0.03 -5.06 -3.78
N SER A 125 0.14 -3.82 -3.32
CA SER A 125 1.34 -3.25 -2.74
C SER A 125 1.00 -2.72 -1.34
N VAL A 126 1.95 -2.85 -0.42
CA VAL A 126 1.89 -2.24 0.90
C VAL A 126 3.06 -1.29 1.05
N ASN A 127 2.76 -0.08 1.51
CA ASN A 127 3.74 0.88 2.03
C ASN A 127 3.52 1.02 3.54
N ALA A 128 4.55 0.74 4.32
CA ALA A 128 4.53 0.87 5.77
C ALA A 128 5.56 1.90 6.21
N GLU A 129 5.17 2.81 7.09
CA GLU A 129 6.03 3.86 7.63
C GLU A 129 6.05 3.80 9.16
N LEU A 130 7.24 3.88 9.75
CA LEU A 130 7.42 3.90 11.19
C LEU A 130 7.65 5.34 11.68
N TRP A 131 6.63 5.91 12.31
CA TRP A 131 6.64 7.27 12.85
C TRP A 131 6.98 7.19 14.34
N VAL A 132 8.23 7.49 14.69
CA VAL A 132 8.77 7.46 16.06
C VAL A 132 9.82 8.54 16.22
N SER A 133 10.18 8.86 17.46
CA SER A 133 11.23 9.81 17.75
C SER A 133 12.57 9.42 17.10
N SER A 134 13.27 10.38 16.54
CA SER A 134 14.57 10.17 15.89
C SER A 134 15.43 11.43 15.97
N PRO A 135 16.76 11.34 15.73
CA PRO A 135 17.61 12.53 15.70
C PRO A 135 17.19 13.58 14.65
N THR A 136 16.52 13.17 13.57
CA THR A 136 16.05 14.06 12.50
C THR A 136 14.71 14.71 12.80
N VAL A 137 13.81 14.00 13.48
CA VAL A 137 12.44 14.45 13.77
C VAL A 137 12.31 15.07 15.17
N GLY A 138 13.22 14.73 16.09
CA GLY A 138 13.07 15.02 17.51
C GLY A 138 12.06 14.10 18.16
N HIS A 139 11.31 14.62 19.14
CA HIS A 139 10.29 13.86 19.84
C HIS A 139 9.01 13.76 19.01
N GLU A 140 8.59 12.54 18.69
CA GLU A 140 7.31 12.26 18.03
C GLU A 140 6.17 12.27 19.05
N LYS A 141 5.14 13.08 18.77
CA LYS A 141 3.99 13.25 19.67
C LYS A 141 2.95 12.15 19.50
N GLU A 142 2.85 11.60 18.29
CA GLU A 142 1.88 10.56 17.95
C GLU A 142 2.60 9.38 17.29
N PRO A 143 3.39 8.61 18.06
CA PRO A 143 4.13 7.50 17.49
C PRO A 143 3.16 6.44 16.96
N LYS A 144 3.39 5.99 15.73
CA LYS A 144 2.52 5.03 15.03
C LYS A 144 3.27 4.26 13.94
N ILE A 145 2.68 3.14 13.51
CA ILE A 145 2.99 2.55 12.21
C ILE A 145 1.85 2.93 11.29
N LEU A 146 2.14 3.69 10.23
CA LEU A 146 1.19 3.99 9.17
C LEU A 146 1.30 2.91 8.09
N ILE A 147 0.17 2.31 7.73
CA ILE A 147 0.05 1.31 6.67
C ILE A 147 -0.82 1.90 5.57
N ASN A 148 -0.35 1.81 4.33
CA ASN A 148 -1.13 2.11 3.14
C ASN A 148 -1.09 0.90 2.21
N ILE A 149 -2.25 0.28 2.00
CA ILE A 149 -2.42 -0.84 1.08
C ILE A 149 -3.15 -0.35 -0.14
N VAL A 150 -2.60 -0.64 -1.32
CA VAL A 150 -3.20 -0.29 -2.60
C VAL A 150 -3.25 -1.51 -3.51
N SER A 151 -4.31 -1.64 -4.30
CA SER A 151 -4.35 -2.65 -5.36
C SER A 151 -3.85 -2.07 -6.68
N GLY A 152 -3.54 -2.95 -7.64
CA GLY A 152 -3.58 -2.58 -9.05
C GLY A 152 -5.00 -2.23 -9.49
N CYS A 153 -5.12 -1.68 -10.70
CA CYS A 153 -6.41 -1.29 -11.25
C CYS A 153 -7.25 -2.51 -11.66
N TRP A 154 -8.48 -2.56 -11.14
CA TRP A 154 -9.55 -3.46 -11.53
C TRP A 154 -10.47 -2.78 -12.52
N ARG A 155 -11.15 -3.58 -13.36
CA ARG A 155 -12.24 -3.09 -14.20
C ARG A 155 -13.58 -3.31 -13.51
N ALA A 156 -14.37 -2.26 -13.39
CA ALA A 156 -15.72 -2.36 -12.87
C ALA A 156 -16.62 -3.18 -13.82
N PRO A 157 -17.59 -3.95 -13.29
CA PRO A 157 -18.62 -4.58 -14.09
C PRO A 157 -19.37 -3.54 -14.94
N LYS A 158 -19.90 -3.98 -16.08
CA LYS A 158 -20.66 -3.07 -16.97
C LYS A 158 -21.86 -2.50 -16.22
N GLY A 159 -22.00 -1.17 -16.24
CA GLY A 159 -23.11 -0.45 -15.59
C GLY A 159 -22.85 -0.08 -14.13
N THR A 160 -21.69 -0.42 -13.56
CA THR A 160 -21.27 0.10 -12.25
C THR A 160 -20.93 1.59 -12.36
N ASP A 161 -21.57 2.42 -11.54
CA ASP A 161 -21.22 3.83 -11.39
C ASP A 161 -20.24 4.01 -10.23
N LEU A 162 -18.96 4.23 -10.54
CA LEU A 162 -17.90 4.41 -9.56
C LEU A 162 -18.06 5.68 -8.71
N ASN A 163 -18.81 6.69 -9.18
CA ASN A 163 -19.03 7.93 -8.42
C ASN A 163 -19.94 7.74 -7.20
N THR A 164 -20.64 6.61 -7.13
CA THR A 164 -21.53 6.26 -6.01
C THR A 164 -20.85 5.37 -4.97
N GLN A 165 -19.58 5.01 -5.20
CA GLN A 165 -18.81 4.08 -4.38
C GLN A 165 -17.85 4.87 -3.48
N TYR A 166 -18.19 5.00 -2.20
CA TYR A 166 -17.36 5.65 -1.17
C TYR A 166 -16.74 4.63 -0.21
#